data_AF-A0A9D8RGI0-F1
#
_entry.id   AF-A0A9D8RGI0-F1
#
_cell.length_a   1.000
_cell.length_b   1.000
_cell.length_c   1.000
_cell.angle_alpha   90.00
_cell.angle_beta   90.00
_cell.angle_gamma   90.00
#
_symmetry.space_group_name_H-M   'P 1'
#
loop_
_entity.id
_entity.type
_entity.pdbx_description
1 polymer ?
#
loop_
_entity_poly.entity_id
_entity_poly.type
_entity_poly.pdbx_seq_one_letter_code
_entity_poly.pdbx_strand_id
1 'polypeptide(L)'
;MAVIQNDKLKWQLVDKNGSCKDFPSDITPESYRFSSGLLLVSKTIDGKKKYGFINKKFEILIPCTFEEAASFDGSYASVKLNGKACLVDKKGILHGIKLPR
;
A
#
# COMPACT_ATOMS: atom_id res chain seq x y z
N MET A 1 9.39 -11.70 5.87
CA MET A 1 9.35 -10.22 5.75
C MET A 1 8.19 -9.72 6.56
N ALA A 2 8.48 -8.92 7.59
CA ALA A 2 7.48 -8.28 8.44
C ALA A 2 7.85 -6.82 8.62
N VAL A 3 6.84 -5.98 8.81
CA VAL A 3 7.04 -4.60 9.24
C VAL A 3 7.09 -4.58 10.76
N ILE A 4 8.13 -3.96 11.32
CA ILE A 4 8.27 -3.68 12.74
C ILE A 4 8.26 -2.18 12.97
N GLN A 5 7.79 -1.74 14.14
CA GLN A 5 7.91 -0.36 14.57
C GLN A 5 9.06 -0.26 15.57
N ASN A 6 10.01 0.65 15.33
CA ASN A 6 11.13 0.91 16.22
C ASN A 6 10.76 1.99 17.25
N ASP A 7 11.54 2.09 18.31
CA ASP A 7 11.40 2.99 19.47
C ASP A 7 11.20 4.47 19.08
N LYS A 8 11.72 4.86 17.91
CA LYS A 8 11.55 6.20 17.32
C LYS A 8 10.21 6.41 16.59
N LEU A 9 9.20 5.54 16.81
CA LEU A 9 7.94 5.50 16.05
C LEU A 9 8.14 5.32 14.53
N LYS A 10 9.31 4.83 14.12
CA LYS A 10 9.64 4.62 12.71
C LYS A 10 9.38 3.19 12.32
N TRP A 11 8.77 3.00 11.17
CA TRP A 11 8.57 1.68 10.59
C TRP A 11 9.88 1.20 9.97
N GLN A 12 10.21 -0.06 10.18
CA GLN A 12 11.32 -0.74 9.54
C GLN A 12 10.85 -2.09 9.06
N LEU A 13 11.25 -2.48 7.85
CA LEU A 13 11.03 -3.85 7.43
C LEU A 13 12.21 -4.70 7.84
N VAL A 14 11.92 -5.86 8.42
CA VAL A 14 12.91 -6.89 8.65
C VAL A 14 12.66 -8.04 7.68
N ASP A 15 13.66 -8.33 6.85
CA ASP A 15 13.67 -9.56 6.06
C ASP A 15 14.10 -10.76 6.92
N LYS A 16 13.77 -11.98 6.47
CA LYS A 16 14.20 -13.23 7.11
C LYS A 16 15.73 -13.35 7.24
N ASN A 17 16.48 -12.66 6.38
CA ASN A 17 17.93 -12.63 6.41
C ASN A 17 18.50 -11.58 7.38
N GLY A 18 17.67 -10.89 8.16
CA GLY A 18 18.10 -9.86 9.10
C GLY A 18 18.38 -8.48 8.49
N SER A 19 18.17 -8.31 7.18
CA SER A 19 18.26 -6.99 6.55
C SER A 19 17.13 -6.10 7.06
N CYS A 20 17.51 -5.03 7.76
CA CYS A 20 16.61 -3.96 8.18
C CYS A 20 16.67 -2.83 7.14
N LYS A 21 15.50 -2.39 6.68
CA LYS A 21 15.41 -1.27 5.74
C LYS A 21 14.42 -0.25 6.27
N ASP A 22 14.88 0.99 6.33
CA ASP A 22 14.11 2.13 6.77
C ASP A 22 12.90 2.34 5.84
N PHE A 23 11.74 2.48 6.47
CA PHE A 23 10.53 2.86 5.78
C PHE A 23 10.49 4.39 5.68
N PRO A 24 10.05 4.96 4.54
CA PRO A 24 9.94 6.41 4.43
C PRO A 24 8.95 6.92 5.48
N SER A 25 9.34 7.94 6.26
CA SER A 25 8.46 8.53 7.29
C SER A 25 7.22 9.20 6.73
N ASP A 26 7.23 9.50 5.43
CA ASP A 26 6.11 10.06 4.70
C ASP A 26 4.97 9.05 4.52
N ILE A 27 5.28 7.75 4.51
CA ILE A 27 4.30 6.68 4.32
C ILE A 27 4.13 5.82 5.57
N THR A 28 2.88 5.53 5.89
CA THR A 28 2.47 4.70 7.01
C THR A 28 1.94 3.37 6.50
N PRO A 29 2.53 2.24 6.89
CA PRO A 29 1.99 0.92 6.56
C PRO A 29 0.68 0.70 7.33
N GLU A 30 -0.40 0.39 6.61
CA GLU A 30 -1.70 0.05 7.22
C GLU A 30 -1.76 -1.42 7.67
N SER A 31 -0.70 -2.18 7.41
CA SER A 31 -0.61 -3.61 7.75
C SER A 31 0.81 -3.99 8.13
N TYR A 32 0.93 -5.03 8.96
CA TYR A 32 2.22 -5.57 9.41
C TYR A 32 2.69 -6.76 8.57
N ARG A 33 1.80 -7.31 7.74
CA ARG A 33 2.03 -8.45 6.86
C ARG A 33 1.73 -8.08 5.41
N PHE A 34 2.53 -8.64 4.51
CA PHE A 34 2.27 -8.54 3.07
C PHE A 34 1.11 -9.46 2.70
N SER A 35 0.05 -8.90 2.12
CA SER A 35 -1.04 -9.68 1.51
C SER A 35 -0.74 -9.81 0.01
N SER A 36 -0.71 -11.04 -0.49
CA SER A 36 -0.39 -11.32 -1.91
C SER A 36 0.95 -10.75 -2.41
N GLY A 37 1.88 -10.52 -1.48
CA GLY A 37 3.19 -9.95 -1.74
C GLY A 37 3.24 -8.43 -1.85
N LEU A 38 2.13 -7.75 -1.57
CA LEU A 38 2.03 -6.31 -1.52
C LEU A 38 1.69 -5.85 -0.11
N LEU A 39 2.05 -4.62 0.20
CA LEU A 39 1.69 -3.98 1.45
C LEU A 39 0.89 -2.71 1.15
N LEU A 40 -0.27 -2.61 1.79
CA LEU A 40 -1.05 -1.38 1.79
C LEU A 40 -0.32 -0.34 2.62
N VAL A 41 -0.08 0.82 2.00
CA VAL A 41 0.51 1.98 2.64
C VAL A 41 -0.39 3.18 2.44
N SER A 42 -0.36 4.09 3.39
CA SER A 42 -1.01 5.39 3.31
C SER A 42 0.01 6.51 3.44
N LYS A 43 -0.31 7.68 2.92
CA LYS A 43 0.54 8.85 2.85
C LYS A 43 -0.33 10.08 3.05
N THR A 44 0.10 11.04 3.87
CA THR A 44 -0.59 12.34 3.94
C THR A 44 0.00 13.28 2.90
N ILE A 45 -0.82 13.72 1.94
CA ILE A 45 -0.43 14.64 0.87
C ILE A 45 -1.40 15.83 0.94
N ASP A 46 -0.89 17.05 1.12
CA ASP A 46 -1.72 18.27 1.25
C ASP A 46 -2.81 18.14 2.33
N GLY A 47 -2.49 17.51 3.46
CA GLY A 47 -3.43 17.27 4.55
C GLY A 47 -4.47 16.18 4.28
N LYS A 48 -4.40 15.47 3.15
CA LYS A 48 -5.32 14.38 2.79
C LYS A 48 -4.61 13.03 2.85
N LYS A 49 -5.24 12.04 3.50
CA LYS A 49 -4.74 10.66 3.50
C LYS A 49 -4.97 10.06 2.11
N LYS A 50 -3.88 9.59 1.52
CA LYS A 50 -3.83 8.97 0.20
C LYS A 50 -3.25 7.58 0.37
N TYR A 51 -3.73 6.62 -0.39
CA TYR A 51 -3.32 5.23 -0.27
C TYR A 51 -2.60 4.76 -1.51
N GLY A 52 -1.66 3.84 -1.33
CA GLY A 52 -0.87 3.21 -2.37
C GLY A 52 -0.40 1.83 -1.93
N PHE A 53 0.42 1.21 -2.76
CA PHE A 53 0.95 -0.12 -2.47
C PHE A 53 2.41 -0.25 -2.84
N ILE A 54 3.13 -0.94 -1.98
CA ILE A 54 4.54 -1.23 -2.17
C ILE A 54 4.76 -2.73 -2.32
N ASN A 55 5.80 -3.09 -3.06
CA ASN A 55 6.28 -4.46 -3.13
C ASN A 55 7.18 -4.79 -1.93
N LYS A 56 7.50 -6.08 -1.76
CA LYS A 56 8.54 -6.60 -0.85
C LYS A 56 9.93 -5.95 -1.05
N LYS A 57 10.17 -5.35 -2.21
CA LYS A 57 11.41 -4.63 -2.55
C LYS A 57 11.43 -3.15 -2.13
N PHE A 58 10.38 -2.64 -1.47
CA PHE A 58 10.17 -1.20 -1.19
C PHE A 58 9.97 -0.32 -2.42
N GLU A 59 9.67 -0.95 -3.55
CA GLU A 59 9.30 -0.22 -4.74
C GLU A 59 7.81 0.09 -4.65
N ILE A 60 7.48 1.38 -4.74
CA ILE A 60 6.10 1.84 -4.88
C ILE A 60 5.62 1.35 -6.24
N LEU A 61 4.91 0.22 -6.23
CA LEU A 61 4.25 -0.31 -7.42
C LEU A 61 3.05 0.56 -7.78
N ILE A 62 2.34 1.02 -6.75
CA ILE A 62 1.12 1.79 -6.89
C ILE A 62 1.31 3.08 -6.09
N PRO A 63 1.38 4.25 -6.75
CA PRO A 63 1.58 5.52 -6.05
C PRO A 63 0.42 5.84 -5.11
N CYS A 64 0.72 6.63 -4.08
CA CYS A 64 -0.27 7.05 -3.08
C CYS A 64 -1.19 8.13 -3.66
N THR A 65 -2.08 7.75 -4.59
CA THR A 65 -3.02 8.66 -5.27
C THR A 65 -4.47 8.41 -4.90
N PHE A 66 -4.76 7.22 -4.36
CA PHE A 66 -6.12 6.77 -4.04
C PHE A 66 -6.64 7.46 -2.79
N GLU A 67 -7.90 7.84 -2.79
CA GLU A 67 -8.55 8.46 -1.63
C GLU A 67 -8.90 7.42 -0.57
N GLU A 68 -9.19 6.19 -1.00
CA GLU A 68 -9.39 5.02 -0.15
C GLU A 68 -8.76 3.80 -0.83
N ALA A 69 -8.23 2.87 -0.05
CA ALA A 69 -7.79 1.59 -0.56
C ALA A 69 -7.95 0.51 0.50
N ALA A 70 -8.36 -0.68 0.06
CA ALA A 70 -8.45 -1.88 0.86
C ALA A 70 -7.22 -2.76 0.65
N SER A 71 -6.95 -3.63 1.61
CA SER A 71 -5.95 -4.69 1.49
C SER A 71 -6.25 -5.60 0.30
N PHE A 72 -5.21 -6.16 -0.31
CA PHE A 72 -5.37 -7.16 -1.36
C PHE A 72 -6.09 -8.40 -0.82
N ASP A 73 -7.17 -8.79 -1.50
CA ASP A 73 -7.91 -10.03 -1.27
C ASP A 73 -7.70 -10.94 -2.50
N GLY A 74 -6.78 -11.89 -2.36
CA GLY A 74 -6.35 -12.72 -3.49
C GLY A 74 -5.55 -11.93 -4.52
N SER A 75 -6.12 -11.65 -5.70
CA SER A 75 -5.38 -11.03 -6.82
C SER A 75 -5.66 -9.53 -7.00
N TYR A 76 -6.72 -9.02 -6.39
CA TYR A 76 -7.18 -7.64 -6.57
C TYR A 76 -7.33 -6.92 -5.22
N ALA A 77 -7.24 -5.60 -5.26
CA ALA A 77 -7.57 -4.73 -4.12
C ALA A 77 -8.60 -3.69 -4.56
N SER A 78 -9.59 -3.40 -3.73
CA SER A 78 -10.53 -2.32 -3.99
C SER A 78 -9.90 -0.98 -3.63
N VAL A 79 -9.94 -0.03 -4.56
CA VAL A 79 -9.40 1.32 -4.40
C VAL A 79 -10.42 2.35 -4.86
N LYS A 80 -10.33 3.57 -4.35
CA LYS A 80 -11.19 4.68 -4.74
C LYS A 80 -10.33 5.81 -5.27
N LEU A 81 -10.64 6.24 -6.49
CA LEU A 81 -9.95 7.33 -7.16
C LEU A 81 -10.99 8.29 -7.74
N ASN A 82 -10.90 9.57 -7.36
CA ASN A 82 -11.82 10.61 -7.80
C ASN A 82 -13.29 10.23 -7.55
N GLY A 83 -13.57 9.69 -6.37
CA GLY A 83 -14.91 9.22 -5.99
C GLY A 83 -15.39 7.94 -6.68
N LYS A 84 -14.62 7.34 -7.59
CA LYS A 84 -14.97 6.09 -8.28
C LYS A 84 -14.24 4.91 -7.65
N ALA A 85 -14.99 3.84 -7.36
CA ALA A 85 -14.42 2.58 -6.91
C ALA A 85 -13.88 1.79 -8.11
N CYS A 86 -12.59 1.48 -8.07
CA CYS A 86 -11.88 0.65 -9.04
C CYS A 86 -11.22 -0.52 -8.29
N LEU A 87 -10.89 -1.58 -9.01
CA LEU A 87 -10.01 -2.63 -8.52
C LEU A 87 -8.61 -2.35 -9.02
N VAL A 88 -7.60 -2.71 -8.25
CA VAL A 88 -6.20 -2.68 -8.68
C VAL A 88 -5.62 -4.09 -8.60
N ASP A 89 -4.93 -4.51 -9.65
CA ASP A 89 -4.23 -5.78 -9.70
C ASP A 89 -2.86 -5.67 -9.02
N LYS A 90 -2.25 -6.81 -8.67
CA LYS A 90 -0.90 -6.87 -8.09
C LYS A 90 0.19 -6.20 -8.94
N LYS A 91 -0.05 -6.02 -10.25
CA LYS A 91 0.82 -5.29 -11.17
C LYS A 91 0.64 -3.77 -11.13
N GLY A 92 -0.31 -3.26 -10.34
CA GLY A 92 -0.68 -1.85 -10.33
C GLY A 92 -1.62 -1.42 -11.45
N ILE A 93 -2.26 -2.38 -12.11
CA ILE A 93 -3.21 -2.12 -13.19
C ILE A 93 -4.60 -1.89 -12.60
N LEU A 94 -5.24 -0.77 -12.95
CA LEU A 94 -6.59 -0.45 -12.51
C LEU A 94 -7.64 -1.12 -13.42
N HIS A 95 -8.54 -1.88 -12.82
CA HIS A 95 -9.66 -2.57 -13.43
C HIS A 95 -10.96 -2.08 -12.77
N GLY A 96 -11.88 -1.43 -13.49
CA GLY A 96 -13.20 -1.16 -12.89
C GLY A 96 -13.80 0.21 -13.15
N ILE A 97 -13.83 0.67 -14.40
CA ILE A 97 -14.92 1.56 -14.81
C ILE A 97 -16.08 0.66 -15.23
N LYS A 98 -16.79 0.08 -14.26
CA LYS A 98 -18.05 -0.63 -14.56
C LYS A 98 -19.18 0.38 -14.37
N LEU A 99 -19.52 1.09 -15.44
CA LEU A 99 -20.76 1.85 -15.53
C LEU A 99 -21.93 0.86 -15.29
N PRO A 100 -22.86 1.14 -14.36
CA PRO A 100 -24.12 0.39 -14.34
C PRO A 100 -24.82 0.60 -15.69
N ARG A 101 -25.34 -0.50 -16.26
CA ARG A 101 -26.23 -0.48 -17.44
C ARG A 101 -27.56 0.16 -17.07
#